data_AF-A0A1Q9PAV7-F1
#
_entry.id   AF-A0A1Q9PAV7-F1
#
_cell.length_a   1.000
_cell.length_b   1.000
_cell.length_c   1.000
_cell.angle_alpha   90.00
_cell.angle_beta   90.00
_cell.angle_gamma   90.00
#
_symmetry.space_group_name_H-M   'P 1'
#
loop_
_entity.id
_entity.type
_entity.pdbx_description
1 polymer ?
#
loop_
_entity_poly.entity_id
_entity_poly.type
_entity_poly.pdbx_seq_one_letter_code
_entity_poly.pdbx_strand_id
1 'polypeptide(L)'
;MINYLNLLAFNNLVVFVGMPVVLFFVSLGMGGGSKKAIDYNPGKWEKKKTWVSFTDYENMVDQYEDAYGELYSNPGDYLSCCCSLIFILVFGFLILMSQSMSIVLLDPVIDQILFIVLEYSIVAVAGFVIGFRIPSIDAQEFFTRPLKGDVYSFASELAGVPGIRAGMNVELGVRSGVQTIIDAEVKAYVQNLPETVQIQVQVSHSGFAYPYLVGTAYKGGRVSPHEDSFRIATRYPARLEYSMDKDVMVIVARFDIPERTSSVPHISMGDFRELAALLAGELQDNYNPE
;
A
#
# COMPACT_ATOMS: atom_id res chain seq x y z
N MET A 1 -32.80 41.89 26.77
CA MET A 1 -32.91 40.42 26.99
C MET A 1 -32.57 39.63 25.73
N ILE A 2 -33.17 39.94 24.57
CA ILE A 2 -32.87 39.28 23.27
C ILE A 2 -31.39 39.35 22.87
N ASN A 3 -30.74 40.52 23.03
CA ASN A 3 -29.31 40.68 22.70
C ASN A 3 -28.36 39.86 23.59
N TYR A 4 -28.75 39.54 24.84
CA TYR A 4 -27.92 38.75 25.76
C TYR A 4 -28.00 37.24 25.47
N LEU A 5 -29.19 36.75 25.09
CA LEU A 5 -29.38 35.36 24.66
C LEU A 5 -28.62 35.06 23.35
N ASN A 6 -28.65 36.00 22.40
CA ASN A 6 -27.90 35.88 21.15
C ASN A 6 -26.38 35.89 21.38
N LEU A 7 -25.90 36.68 22.33
CA LEU A 7 -24.47 36.75 22.66
C LEU A 7 -23.98 35.43 23.31
N LEU A 8 -24.77 34.84 24.20
CA LEU A 8 -24.40 33.60 24.89
C LEU A 8 -24.42 32.39 23.93
N ALA A 9 -25.43 32.30 23.06
CA ALA A 9 -25.49 31.29 22.00
C ALA A 9 -24.32 31.41 21.01
N PHE A 10 -23.97 32.64 20.63
CA PHE A 10 -22.81 32.91 19.78
C PHE A 10 -21.50 32.51 20.45
N ASN A 11 -21.31 32.87 21.72
CA ASN A 11 -20.11 32.51 22.47
C ASN A 11 -19.93 30.98 22.59
N ASN A 12 -21.01 30.25 22.88
CA ASN A 12 -20.94 28.78 22.95
C ASN A 12 -20.58 28.19 21.58
N LEU A 13 -21.16 28.69 20.49
CA LEU A 13 -20.80 28.24 19.14
C LEU A 13 -19.33 28.51 18.81
N VAL A 14 -18.80 29.65 19.21
CA VAL A 14 -17.36 29.95 19.05
C VAL A 14 -16.51 29.00 19.88
N VAL A 15 -16.86 28.75 21.15
CA VAL A 15 -16.06 27.93 22.07
C VAL A 15 -16.07 26.45 21.72
N PHE A 16 -17.21 25.88 21.32
CA PHE A 16 -17.37 24.44 21.08
C PHE A 16 -17.29 24.05 19.60
N VAL A 17 -17.23 25.01 18.67
CA VAL A 17 -17.13 24.67 17.22
C VAL A 17 -16.03 25.48 16.56
N GLY A 18 -16.06 26.81 16.67
CA GLY A 18 -15.09 27.67 15.99
C GLY A 18 -13.65 27.46 16.46
N MET A 19 -13.43 27.54 17.78
CA MET A 19 -12.10 27.44 18.40
C MET A 19 -11.47 26.05 18.28
N PRO A 20 -12.21 24.92 18.45
CA PRO A 20 -11.69 23.59 18.15
C PRO A 20 -11.21 23.46 16.70
N VAL A 21 -11.95 23.99 15.72
CA VAL A 21 -11.50 23.98 14.31
C VAL A 21 -10.21 24.76 14.12
N VAL A 22 -10.09 25.94 14.73
CA VAL A 22 -8.84 26.73 14.68
C VAL A 22 -7.69 25.97 15.34
N LEU A 23 -7.93 25.40 16.52
CA LEU A 23 -6.95 24.61 17.27
C LEU A 23 -6.47 23.41 16.44
N PHE A 24 -7.37 22.72 15.75
CA PHE A 24 -7.02 21.61 14.86
C PHE A 24 -6.01 22.03 13.79
N PHE A 25 -6.26 23.13 13.08
CA PHE A 25 -5.34 23.61 12.04
C PHE A 25 -4.01 24.10 12.59
N VAL A 26 -4.01 24.76 13.76
CA VAL A 26 -2.77 25.16 14.44
C VAL A 26 -1.96 23.94 14.83
N SER A 27 -2.58 22.93 15.46
CA SER A 27 -1.92 21.68 15.82
C SER A 27 -1.42 20.90 14.60
N LEU A 28 -2.18 20.90 13.51
CA LEU A 28 -1.76 20.31 12.24
C LEU A 28 -0.49 20.99 11.71
N GLY A 29 -0.48 22.33 11.70
CA GLY A 29 0.70 23.11 11.32
C GLY A 29 1.91 22.80 12.22
N MET A 30 1.70 22.68 13.54
CA MET A 30 2.76 22.32 14.49
C MET A 30 3.28 20.90 14.27
N GLY A 31 2.41 19.92 14.01
CA GLY A 31 2.81 18.54 13.71
C GLY A 31 3.63 18.47 12.41
N GLY A 32 3.16 19.14 11.37
CA GLY A 32 3.87 19.18 10.09
C GLY A 32 5.19 19.94 10.16
N GLY A 33 5.23 21.04 10.90
CA GLY A 33 6.46 21.78 11.21
C GLY A 33 7.45 20.94 12.02
N SER A 34 6.97 20.19 13.01
CA SER A 34 7.80 19.32 13.85
C SER A 34 8.45 18.21 13.02
N LYS A 35 7.71 17.56 12.11
CA LYS A 35 8.29 16.54 11.22
C LYS A 35 9.30 17.14 10.25
N LYS A 36 9.01 18.31 9.67
CA LYS A 36 9.95 19.01 8.77
C LYS A 36 11.21 19.49 9.47
N ALA A 37 11.13 19.79 10.76
CA ALA A 37 12.27 20.16 11.59
C ALA A 37 13.15 18.97 11.99
N ILE A 38 12.75 17.73 11.67
CA ILE A 38 13.63 16.56 11.80
C ILE A 38 14.70 16.69 10.72
N ASP A 39 15.82 17.31 11.10
CA ASP A 39 17.01 17.39 10.26
C ASP A 39 17.55 15.97 10.03
N TYR A 40 17.28 15.43 8.84
CA TYR A 40 17.94 14.21 8.40
C TYR A 40 19.40 14.54 8.09
N ASN A 41 20.33 14.07 8.92
CA ASN A 41 21.76 14.20 8.64
C ASN A 41 22.17 13.07 7.66
N PRO A 42 22.47 13.37 6.38
CA PRO A 42 22.79 12.37 5.38
C PRO A 42 24.12 11.70 5.73
N GLY A 43 24.03 10.47 6.22
CA GLY A 43 25.17 9.58 6.43
C GLY A 43 25.17 8.46 5.40
N LYS A 44 26.31 7.80 5.23
CA LYS A 44 26.43 6.65 4.33
C LYS A 44 25.70 5.46 4.94
N TRP A 45 24.78 4.88 4.19
CA TRP A 45 24.14 3.61 4.51
C TRP A 45 24.96 2.47 3.92
N GLU A 46 25.18 1.42 4.70
CA GLU A 46 25.70 0.17 4.17
C GLU A 46 24.55 -0.58 3.52
N LYS A 47 24.62 -0.74 2.19
CA LYS A 47 23.57 -1.42 1.41
C LYS A 47 23.93 -2.89 1.23
N LYS A 48 23.01 -3.79 1.59
CA LYS A 48 23.15 -5.24 1.42
C LYS A 48 21.93 -5.80 0.70
N LYS A 49 22.15 -6.43 -0.44
CA LYS A 49 21.09 -7.17 -1.17
C LYS A 49 20.96 -8.58 -0.60
N THR A 50 19.73 -8.99 -0.30
CA THR A 50 19.42 -10.33 0.20
C THR A 50 18.17 -10.87 -0.48
N TRP A 51 18.17 -12.17 -0.76
CA TRP A 51 16.98 -12.89 -1.18
C TRP A 51 16.20 -13.31 0.07
N VAL A 52 14.89 -13.05 0.10
CA VAL A 52 13.99 -13.48 1.17
C VAL A 52 12.72 -14.09 0.59
N SER A 53 12.04 -14.94 1.36
CA SER A 53 10.70 -15.41 0.99
C SER A 53 9.66 -14.29 1.12
N PHE A 54 8.48 -14.45 0.52
CA PHE A 54 7.38 -13.50 0.70
C PHE A 54 6.96 -13.39 2.17
N THR A 55 6.92 -14.53 2.90
CA THR A 55 6.61 -14.54 4.33
C THR A 55 7.65 -13.79 5.17
N ASP A 56 8.94 -13.99 4.87
CA ASP A 56 10.01 -13.24 5.55
C ASP A 56 9.92 -11.74 5.22
N TYR A 57 9.62 -11.40 3.96
CA TYR A 57 9.41 -10.02 3.56
C TYR A 57 8.24 -9.37 4.32
N GLU A 58 7.11 -10.04 4.47
CA GLU A 58 5.96 -9.55 5.25
C GLU A 58 6.34 -9.29 6.71
N ASN A 59 7.05 -10.24 7.34
CA ASN A 59 7.54 -10.06 8.71
C ASN A 59 8.50 -8.86 8.83
N MET A 60 9.33 -8.63 7.80
CA MET A 60 10.25 -7.48 7.75
C MET A 60 9.49 -6.17 7.51
N VAL A 61 8.42 -6.21 6.70
CA VAL A 61 7.56 -5.06 6.44
C VAL A 61 6.80 -4.67 7.71
N ASP A 62 6.25 -5.62 8.46
CA ASP A 62 5.56 -5.33 9.72
C ASP A 62 6.49 -4.62 10.72
N GLN A 63 7.70 -5.15 10.90
CA GLN A 63 8.72 -4.51 11.75
C GLN A 63 9.13 -3.12 11.24
N TYR A 64 9.17 -2.95 9.92
CA TYR A 64 9.49 -1.68 9.28
C TYR A 64 8.35 -0.66 9.43
N GLU A 65 7.09 -1.06 9.28
CA GLU A 65 5.93 -0.19 9.47
C GLU A 65 5.81 0.22 10.94
N ASP A 66 6.09 -0.68 11.88
CA ASP A 66 6.15 -0.37 13.32
C ASP A 66 7.26 0.64 13.66
N ALA A 67 8.44 0.50 13.04
CA ALA A 67 9.60 1.34 13.33
C ALA A 67 9.58 2.70 12.61
N TYR A 68 9.11 2.73 11.36
CA TYR A 68 9.26 3.88 10.45
C TYR A 68 7.99 4.28 9.71
N GLY A 69 6.86 3.63 9.97
CA GLY A 69 5.57 3.90 9.31
C GLY A 69 5.14 5.36 9.35
N GLU A 70 5.53 6.08 10.40
CA GLU A 70 5.20 7.50 10.59
C GLU A 70 6.13 8.46 9.84
N LEU A 71 7.25 7.96 9.31
CA LEU A 71 8.28 8.78 8.65
C LEU A 71 7.96 9.02 7.17
N TYR A 72 7.36 8.08 6.48
CA TYR A 72 6.84 8.30 5.11
C TYR A 72 5.39 8.78 5.15
N SER A 73 4.96 9.56 4.15
CA SER A 73 3.58 10.03 4.06
C SER A 73 2.69 8.91 3.51
N ASN A 74 1.44 8.77 3.97
CA ASN A 74 0.42 7.93 3.32
C ASN A 74 -0.60 8.79 2.57
N PRO A 75 -1.12 8.35 1.40
CA PRO A 75 -2.10 9.15 0.65
C PRO A 75 -3.41 9.30 1.43
N GLY A 76 -3.72 8.32 2.28
CA GLY A 76 -4.87 8.32 3.18
C GLY A 76 -4.79 9.37 4.31
N ASP A 77 -3.61 9.89 4.63
CA ASP A 77 -3.45 10.88 5.72
C ASP A 77 -4.11 12.22 5.37
N TYR A 78 -4.14 12.59 4.09
CA TYR A 78 -4.89 13.74 3.60
C TYR A 78 -6.40 13.56 3.75
N LEU A 79 -6.90 12.35 3.49
CA LEU A 79 -8.32 12.03 3.69
C LEU A 79 -8.69 12.01 5.17
N SER A 80 -7.78 11.52 6.02
CA SER A 80 -7.93 11.53 7.49
C SER A 80 -8.17 12.94 8.01
N CYS A 81 -7.43 13.95 7.50
CA CYS A 81 -7.65 15.35 7.84
C CYS A 81 -9.10 15.82 7.56
N CYS A 82 -9.63 15.51 6.37
CA CYS A 82 -11.00 15.89 5.99
C CYS A 82 -12.05 15.19 6.86
N CYS A 83 -11.87 13.89 7.12
CA CYS A 83 -12.77 13.11 7.96
C CYS A 83 -12.77 13.60 9.41
N SER A 84 -11.60 13.93 9.97
CA SER A 84 -11.48 14.45 11.34
C SER A 84 -12.20 15.78 11.54
N LEU A 85 -12.21 16.67 10.54
CA LEU A 85 -12.98 17.92 10.61
C LEU A 85 -14.48 17.67 10.76
N ILE A 86 -15.03 16.68 10.07
CA ILE A 86 -16.45 16.30 10.21
C ILE A 86 -16.71 15.83 11.65
N PHE A 87 -15.84 14.98 12.21
CA PHE A 87 -15.97 14.54 13.60
C PHE A 87 -15.94 15.70 14.59
N ILE A 88 -15.03 16.66 14.43
CA ILE A 88 -14.93 17.85 15.29
C ILE A 88 -16.25 18.64 15.26
N LEU A 89 -16.78 18.89 14.07
CA LEU A 89 -18.04 19.62 13.92
C LEU A 89 -19.23 18.89 14.55
N VAL A 90 -19.31 17.56 14.37
CA VAL A 90 -20.37 16.73 14.96
C VAL A 90 -20.29 16.73 16.48
N PHE A 91 -19.11 16.51 17.06
CA PHE A 91 -18.93 16.51 18.51
C PHE A 91 -19.21 17.88 19.13
N GLY A 92 -18.70 18.95 18.54
CA GLY A 92 -19.01 20.32 18.97
C GLY A 92 -20.50 20.61 18.95
N PHE A 93 -21.21 20.17 17.90
CA PHE A 93 -22.66 20.30 17.82
C PHE A 93 -23.40 19.45 18.87
N LEU A 94 -22.95 18.24 19.16
CA LEU A 94 -23.54 17.39 20.20
C LEU A 94 -23.38 18.01 21.60
N ILE A 95 -22.25 18.66 21.88
CA ILE A 95 -22.03 19.39 23.14
C ILE A 95 -22.96 20.60 23.23
N LEU A 96 -23.16 21.34 22.13
CA LEU A 96 -24.13 22.43 22.10
C LEU A 96 -25.57 21.93 22.34
N MET A 97 -25.93 20.80 21.74
CA MET A 97 -27.24 20.17 21.95
C MET A 97 -27.42 19.72 23.40
N SER A 98 -26.43 19.09 24.02
CA SER A 98 -26.52 18.67 25.44
C SER A 98 -26.73 19.85 26.39
N GLN A 99 -26.04 20.97 26.13
CA GLN A 99 -26.22 22.21 26.88
C GLN A 99 -27.60 22.82 26.69
N SER A 100 -28.14 22.81 25.46
CA SER A 100 -29.49 23.31 25.20
C SER A 100 -30.58 22.47 25.87
N MET A 101 -30.33 21.17 26.01
CA MET A 101 -31.23 20.24 26.71
C MET A 101 -31.02 20.22 28.23
N SER A 102 -30.10 21.06 28.75
CA SER A 102 -29.79 21.18 30.19
C SER A 102 -29.45 19.85 30.85
N ILE A 103 -28.73 18.98 30.14
CA ILE A 103 -28.27 17.69 30.67
C ILE A 103 -27.11 17.98 31.64
N VAL A 104 -27.32 17.68 32.93
CA VAL A 104 -26.29 17.80 33.98
C VAL A 104 -25.77 16.42 34.33
N LEU A 105 -24.46 16.23 34.23
CA LEU A 105 -23.78 14.98 34.59
C LEU A 105 -23.27 15.04 36.03
N LEU A 106 -22.54 16.11 36.38
CA LEU A 106 -21.99 16.32 37.72
C LEU A 106 -22.45 17.67 38.28
N ASP A 107 -22.05 18.75 37.61
CA ASP A 107 -22.37 20.12 37.96
C ASP A 107 -22.24 21.00 36.71
N PRO A 108 -23.13 21.98 36.46
CA PRO A 108 -23.12 22.78 35.23
C PRO A 108 -21.80 23.48 34.92
N VAL A 109 -21.04 23.90 35.95
CA VAL A 109 -19.74 24.56 35.77
C VAL A 109 -18.65 23.52 35.52
N ILE A 110 -18.66 22.42 36.29
CA ILE A 110 -17.68 21.34 36.16
C ILE A 110 -17.81 20.66 34.80
N ASP A 111 -19.04 20.40 34.35
CA ASP A 111 -19.32 19.75 33.07
C ASP A 111 -18.82 20.60 31.90
N GLN A 112 -19.01 21.92 31.94
CA GLN A 112 -18.50 22.83 30.91
C GLN A 112 -16.96 22.80 30.83
N ILE A 113 -16.28 22.88 31.98
CA ILE A 113 -14.81 22.82 32.03
C ILE A 113 -14.34 21.47 31.47
N LEU A 114 -14.99 20.37 31.87
CA LEU A 114 -14.62 19.03 31.45
C LEU A 114 -14.79 18.84 29.94
N PHE A 115 -15.91 19.28 29.37
CA PHE A 115 -16.13 19.20 27.92
C PHE A 115 -15.11 20.02 27.13
N ILE A 116 -14.82 21.26 27.57
CA ILE A 116 -13.81 22.11 26.92
C ILE A 116 -12.44 21.44 26.95
N VAL A 117 -11.99 20.99 28.13
CA VAL A 117 -10.67 20.37 28.28
C VAL A 117 -10.55 19.10 27.45
N LEU A 118 -11.57 18.25 27.47
CA LEU A 118 -11.56 16.98 26.74
C LEU A 118 -11.58 17.20 25.23
N GLU A 119 -12.49 18.05 24.73
CA GLU A 119 -12.59 18.37 23.31
C GLU A 119 -11.27 18.97 22.81
N TYR A 120 -10.75 20.00 23.48
CA TYR A 120 -9.55 20.70 23.03
C TYR A 120 -8.33 19.79 23.07
N SER A 121 -8.23 18.90 24.06
CA SER A 121 -7.13 17.93 24.14
C SER A 121 -7.18 16.93 23.00
N ILE A 122 -8.34 16.32 22.73
CA ILE A 122 -8.51 15.36 21.64
C ILE A 122 -8.22 16.02 20.29
N VAL A 123 -8.78 17.21 20.06
CA VAL A 123 -8.60 17.95 18.82
C VAL A 123 -7.15 18.37 18.60
N ALA A 124 -6.46 18.83 19.65
CA ALA A 124 -5.06 19.21 19.57
C ALA A 124 -4.17 18.00 19.25
N VAL A 125 -4.35 16.88 19.96
CA VAL A 125 -3.56 15.66 19.74
C VAL A 125 -3.83 15.08 18.36
N ALA A 126 -5.10 14.95 17.96
CA ALA A 126 -5.48 14.44 16.64
C ALA A 126 -4.91 15.32 15.51
N GLY A 127 -5.07 16.64 15.63
CA GLY A 127 -4.52 17.59 14.65
C GLY A 127 -3.00 17.47 14.54
N PHE A 128 -2.29 17.37 15.67
CA PHE A 128 -0.83 17.20 15.68
C PHE A 128 -0.40 15.89 15.02
N VAL A 129 -1.00 14.76 15.38
CA VAL A 129 -0.64 13.44 14.82
C VAL A 129 -0.90 13.39 13.32
N ILE A 130 -2.05 13.89 12.86
CA ILE A 130 -2.35 13.96 11.42
C ILE A 130 -1.37 14.90 10.72
N GLY A 131 -1.13 16.08 11.28
CA GLY A 131 -0.17 17.05 10.76
C GLY A 131 1.24 16.48 10.65
N PHE A 132 1.65 15.66 11.62
CA PHE A 132 2.94 14.97 11.60
C PHE A 132 2.99 13.92 10.50
N ARG A 133 1.90 13.21 10.18
CA ARG A 133 1.95 12.15 9.13
C ARG A 133 1.96 12.68 7.70
N ILE A 134 1.38 13.86 7.46
CA ILE A 134 1.21 14.46 6.11
C ILE A 134 2.53 14.74 5.37
N PRO A 135 3.48 15.53 5.92
CA PRO A 135 4.70 15.86 5.18
C PRO A 135 5.62 14.64 5.11
N SER A 136 6.27 14.46 3.97
CA SER A 136 7.41 13.56 3.86
C SER A 136 8.69 14.24 4.36
N ILE A 137 9.62 13.44 4.86
CA ILE A 137 10.99 13.87 5.15
C ILE A 137 11.87 13.70 3.90
N ASP A 138 13.00 14.39 3.83
CA ASP A 138 13.95 14.30 2.69
C ASP A 138 14.62 12.92 2.53
N ALA A 139 14.39 11.99 3.46
CA ALA A 139 14.91 10.62 3.41
C ALA A 139 14.06 9.64 2.58
N GLN A 140 13.33 10.12 1.57
CA GLN A 140 12.48 9.28 0.70
C GLN A 140 13.26 8.17 -0.03
N GLU A 141 14.57 8.33 -0.23
CA GLU A 141 15.46 7.29 -0.79
C GLU A 141 15.63 6.08 0.16
N PHE A 142 15.42 6.25 1.47
CA PHE A 142 15.69 5.21 2.48
C PHE A 142 14.43 4.70 3.18
N PHE A 143 13.35 5.47 3.11
CA PHE A 143 12.06 5.11 3.69
C PHE A 143 11.01 4.99 2.58
N THR A 144 11.23 4.05 1.67
CA THR A 144 10.29 3.74 0.60
C THR A 144 9.10 2.98 1.17
N ARG A 145 7.93 3.12 0.53
CA ARG A 145 6.79 2.29 0.90
C ARG A 145 7.05 0.84 0.52
N PRO A 146 6.68 -0.12 1.37
CA PRO A 146 6.70 -1.53 1.02
C PRO A 146 5.93 -1.83 -0.27
N LEU A 147 6.38 -2.84 -1.02
CA LEU A 147 5.64 -3.35 -2.17
C LEU A 147 4.31 -3.94 -1.70
N LYS A 148 3.21 -3.38 -2.20
CA LYS A 148 1.83 -3.80 -1.94
C LYS A 148 1.01 -3.72 -3.23
N GLY A 149 -0.14 -4.39 -3.26
CA GLY A 149 -1.10 -4.34 -4.37
C GLY A 149 -1.16 -5.63 -5.21
N ASP A 150 -1.94 -5.61 -6.28
CA ASP A 150 -2.31 -6.81 -7.03
C ASP A 150 -1.11 -7.57 -7.60
N VAL A 151 -0.10 -6.85 -8.12
CA VAL A 151 1.13 -7.47 -8.66
C VAL A 151 1.85 -8.27 -7.58
N TYR A 152 1.97 -7.72 -6.37
CA TYR A 152 2.57 -8.41 -5.23
C TYR A 152 1.73 -9.64 -4.85
N SER A 153 0.41 -9.47 -4.73
CA SER A 153 -0.51 -10.56 -4.36
C SER A 153 -0.48 -11.72 -5.34
N PHE A 154 -0.41 -11.47 -6.65
CA PHE A 154 -0.28 -12.54 -7.63
C PHE A 154 1.15 -13.10 -7.66
N ALA A 155 2.18 -12.29 -7.45
CA ALA A 155 3.55 -12.78 -7.36
C ALA A 155 3.80 -13.70 -6.18
N SER A 156 3.20 -13.44 -5.01
CA SER A 156 3.32 -14.33 -3.86
C SER A 156 2.74 -15.73 -4.13
N GLU A 157 1.73 -15.83 -5.00
CA GLU A 157 1.16 -17.12 -5.40
C GLU A 157 2.15 -18.00 -6.17
N LEU A 158 3.12 -17.39 -6.88
CA LEU A 158 4.15 -18.13 -7.62
C LEU A 158 5.06 -18.96 -6.69
N ALA A 159 5.19 -18.59 -5.41
CA ALA A 159 5.97 -19.36 -4.45
C ALA A 159 5.37 -20.74 -4.15
N GLY A 160 4.06 -20.91 -4.39
CA GLY A 160 3.35 -22.18 -4.23
C GLY A 160 3.32 -23.05 -5.49
N VAL A 161 3.90 -22.61 -6.61
CA VAL A 161 3.83 -23.31 -7.90
C VAL A 161 5.02 -24.27 -8.04
N PRO A 162 4.79 -25.57 -8.27
CA PRO A 162 5.87 -26.53 -8.54
C PRO A 162 6.71 -26.09 -9.74
N GLY A 163 8.03 -26.20 -9.62
CA GLY A 163 8.94 -25.79 -10.70
C GLY A 163 9.24 -24.29 -10.75
N ILE A 164 8.67 -23.48 -9.85
CA ILE A 164 9.00 -22.05 -9.73
C ILE A 164 9.67 -21.78 -8.39
N ARG A 165 10.71 -20.94 -8.39
CA ARG A 165 11.32 -20.34 -7.20
C ARG A 165 11.02 -18.85 -7.21
N ALA A 166 10.02 -18.43 -6.44
CA ALA A 166 9.63 -17.03 -6.31
C ALA A 166 9.98 -16.47 -4.92
N GLY A 167 10.27 -15.18 -4.86
CA GLY A 167 10.62 -14.47 -3.64
C GLY A 167 10.94 -13.01 -3.92
N MET A 168 11.65 -12.40 -2.98
CA MET A 168 11.92 -10.97 -2.98
C MET A 168 13.43 -10.75 -2.89
N ASN A 169 13.96 -9.94 -3.81
CA ASN A 169 15.25 -9.32 -3.63
C ASN A 169 15.06 -8.02 -2.85
N VAL A 170 15.56 -8.00 -1.62
CA VAL A 170 15.45 -6.85 -0.72
C VAL A 170 16.82 -6.22 -0.56
N GLU A 171 16.89 -4.91 -0.79
CA GLU A 171 18.05 -4.09 -0.49
C GLU A 171 17.88 -3.48 0.91
N LEU A 172 18.70 -3.94 1.85
CA LEU A 172 18.69 -3.49 3.22
C LEU A 172 19.73 -2.41 3.43
N GLY A 173 19.33 -1.33 4.10
CA GLY A 173 20.23 -0.30 4.60
C GLY A 173 20.53 -0.54 6.06
N VAL A 174 21.81 -0.56 6.44
CA VAL A 174 22.23 -0.56 7.84
C VAL A 174 23.03 0.70 8.14
N ARG A 175 22.69 1.38 9.24
CA ARG A 175 23.41 2.55 9.75
C ARG A 175 23.28 2.65 11.27
N SER A 176 24.41 2.74 11.99
CA SER A 176 24.42 2.99 13.44
C SER A 176 23.50 2.06 14.26
N GLY A 177 23.38 0.78 13.86
CA GLY A 177 22.50 -0.20 14.51
C GLY A 177 21.04 -0.16 14.05
N VAL A 178 20.68 0.76 13.15
CA VAL A 178 19.36 0.92 12.54
C VAL A 178 19.34 0.19 11.19
N GLN A 179 18.34 -0.64 10.95
CA GLN A 179 18.14 -1.37 9.69
C GLN A 179 16.84 -0.90 9.03
N THR A 180 16.88 -0.69 7.71
CA THR A 180 15.75 -0.24 6.88
C THR A 180 15.66 -1.02 5.58
N ILE A 181 14.48 -1.04 4.96
CA ILE A 181 14.28 -1.54 3.58
C ILE A 181 14.44 -0.34 2.63
N ILE A 182 15.49 -0.38 1.80
CA ILE A 182 15.78 0.66 0.81
C ILE A 182 15.03 0.39 -0.50
N ASP A 183 15.04 -0.87 -0.93
CA ASP A 183 14.38 -1.29 -2.16
C ASP A 183 13.93 -2.74 -2.03
N ALA A 184 12.89 -3.10 -2.77
CA ALA A 184 12.38 -4.45 -2.81
C ALA A 184 11.89 -4.74 -4.23
N GLU A 185 12.30 -5.88 -4.78
CA GLU A 185 11.93 -6.32 -6.12
C GLU A 185 11.44 -7.76 -6.06
N VAL A 186 10.25 -8.00 -6.61
CA VAL A 186 9.71 -9.35 -6.81
C VAL A 186 10.54 -10.06 -7.89
N LYS A 187 10.96 -11.29 -7.62
CA LYS A 187 11.60 -12.14 -8.62
C LYS A 187 11.05 -13.55 -8.57
N ALA A 188 10.86 -14.14 -9.75
CA ALA A 188 10.54 -15.55 -9.90
C ALA A 188 11.40 -16.18 -11.00
N TYR A 189 11.93 -17.36 -10.69
CA TYR A 189 12.79 -18.15 -11.57
C TYR A 189 12.18 -19.52 -11.78
N VAL A 190 12.52 -20.17 -12.90
CA VAL A 190 12.19 -21.58 -13.11
C VAL A 190 13.24 -22.45 -12.41
N GLN A 191 12.80 -23.42 -11.61
CA GLN A 191 13.68 -24.32 -10.88
C GLN A 191 14.52 -25.17 -11.85
N ASN A 192 15.74 -25.50 -11.44
CA ASN A 192 16.71 -26.26 -12.24
C ASN A 192 17.18 -25.58 -13.53
N LEU A 193 16.80 -24.32 -13.77
CA LEU A 193 17.32 -23.48 -14.85
C LEU A 193 18.17 -22.32 -14.27
N PRO A 194 19.04 -21.70 -15.08
CA PRO A 194 19.77 -20.51 -14.66
C PRO A 194 18.83 -19.33 -14.34
N GLU A 195 19.26 -18.42 -13.47
CA GLU A 195 18.50 -17.21 -13.08
C GLU A 195 18.21 -16.25 -14.26
N THR A 196 18.75 -16.52 -15.44
CA THR A 196 18.41 -15.84 -16.70
C THR A 196 17.05 -16.27 -17.27
N VAL A 197 16.44 -17.33 -16.71
CA VAL A 197 15.07 -17.75 -17.01
C VAL A 197 14.16 -17.25 -15.90
N GLN A 198 13.36 -16.23 -16.22
CA GLN A 198 12.59 -15.46 -15.25
C GLN A 198 11.11 -15.43 -15.63
N ILE A 199 10.26 -15.39 -14.61
CA ILE A 199 8.83 -15.18 -14.74
C ILE A 199 8.50 -13.86 -14.06
N GLN A 200 7.88 -12.94 -14.80
CA GLN A 200 7.41 -11.66 -14.28
C GLN A 200 5.88 -11.63 -14.27
N VAL A 201 5.31 -11.14 -13.17
CA VAL A 201 3.87 -10.92 -13.05
C VAL A 201 3.55 -9.50 -13.50
N GLN A 202 2.55 -9.36 -14.37
CA GLN A 202 1.98 -8.07 -14.73
C GLN A 202 0.46 -8.11 -14.50
N VAL A 203 -0.10 -6.98 -14.09
CA VAL A 203 -1.55 -6.85 -13.87
C VAL A 203 -2.04 -5.66 -14.67
N SER A 204 -2.99 -5.89 -15.57
CA SER A 204 -3.70 -4.85 -16.30
C SER A 204 -4.97 -4.46 -15.54
N HIS A 205 -5.19 -3.16 -15.36
CA HIS A 205 -6.40 -2.62 -14.72
C HIS A 205 -7.31 -1.98 -15.77
N SER A 206 -8.15 -2.81 -16.42
CA SER A 206 -9.18 -2.36 -17.36
C SER A 206 -10.57 -2.72 -16.84
N GLY A 207 -10.99 -2.06 -15.76
CA GLY A 207 -12.26 -2.32 -15.06
C GLY A 207 -12.21 -3.46 -14.03
N PHE A 208 -11.21 -4.34 -14.11
CA PHE A 208 -10.87 -5.34 -13.10
C PHE A 208 -9.36 -5.65 -13.18
N ALA A 209 -8.81 -6.31 -12.15
CA ALA A 209 -7.43 -6.76 -12.15
C ALA A 209 -7.29 -8.02 -13.02
N TYR A 210 -6.60 -7.88 -14.15
CA TYR A 210 -6.32 -8.97 -15.08
C TYR A 210 -4.84 -9.33 -15.02
N PRO A 211 -4.46 -10.40 -14.28
CA PRO A 211 -3.08 -10.83 -14.17
C PRO A 211 -2.65 -11.62 -15.41
N TYR A 212 -1.41 -11.41 -15.84
CA TYR A 212 -0.75 -12.20 -16.86
C TYR A 212 0.73 -12.37 -16.51
N LEU A 213 1.35 -13.38 -17.12
CA LEU A 213 2.73 -13.75 -16.85
C LEU A 213 3.58 -13.51 -18.08
N VAL A 214 4.80 -13.02 -17.85
CA VAL A 214 5.82 -12.85 -18.89
C VAL A 214 7.01 -13.70 -18.51
N GLY A 215 7.17 -14.82 -19.22
CA GLY A 215 8.35 -15.65 -19.17
C GLY A 215 9.43 -15.08 -20.08
N THR A 216 10.66 -15.00 -19.58
CA THR A 216 11.81 -14.57 -20.37
C THR A 216 12.96 -15.54 -20.18
N ALA A 217 13.67 -15.85 -21.26
CA ALA A 217 14.85 -16.69 -21.22
C ALA A 217 15.95 -16.12 -22.13
N TYR A 218 17.03 -15.62 -21.53
CA TYR A 218 18.21 -15.18 -22.29
C TYR A 218 18.95 -16.39 -22.88
N LYS A 219 19.23 -16.34 -24.19
CA LYS A 219 19.78 -17.43 -24.99
C LYS A 219 18.94 -18.72 -24.96
N GLY A 220 17.62 -18.58 -24.80
CA GLY A 220 16.68 -19.71 -24.95
C GLY A 220 16.58 -20.22 -26.39
N GLY A 221 15.79 -21.27 -26.59
CA GLY A 221 15.47 -21.80 -27.91
C GLY A 221 14.91 -20.73 -28.85
N ARG A 222 15.24 -20.82 -30.14
CA ARG A 222 14.72 -19.89 -31.14
C ARG A 222 13.25 -20.22 -31.42
N VAL A 223 12.36 -19.32 -31.04
CA VAL A 223 10.93 -19.43 -31.33
C VAL A 223 10.51 -18.43 -32.42
N SER A 224 9.63 -18.87 -33.33
CA SER A 224 8.97 -17.95 -34.27
C SER A 224 7.80 -17.25 -33.57
N PRO A 225 7.43 -16.01 -33.92
CA PRO A 225 6.23 -15.39 -33.36
C PRO A 225 4.96 -16.19 -33.69
N HIS A 226 4.30 -16.72 -32.67
CA HIS A 226 3.04 -17.45 -32.80
C HIS A 226 2.25 -17.41 -31.50
N GLU A 227 0.97 -17.77 -31.58
CA GLU A 227 0.07 -17.88 -30.44
C GLU A 227 -0.49 -19.29 -30.37
N ASP A 228 -0.41 -19.91 -29.20
CA ASP A 228 -0.99 -21.22 -28.93
C ASP A 228 -2.02 -21.13 -27.80
N SER A 229 -3.08 -21.93 -27.91
CA SER A 229 -4.12 -22.02 -26.89
C SER A 229 -4.08 -23.39 -26.22
N PHE A 230 -4.04 -23.36 -24.89
CA PHE A 230 -3.95 -24.54 -24.04
C PHE A 230 -5.18 -24.65 -23.17
N ARG A 231 -5.83 -25.82 -23.20
CA ARG A 231 -6.92 -26.12 -22.28
C ARG A 231 -6.35 -26.62 -20.96
N ILE A 232 -6.23 -25.72 -20.00
CA ILE A 232 -5.83 -26.02 -18.62
C ILE A 232 -7.05 -26.23 -17.73
N ALA A 233 -6.86 -26.79 -16.53
CA ALA A 233 -7.92 -27.13 -15.57
C ALA A 233 -8.49 -25.90 -14.84
N THR A 234 -8.77 -24.83 -15.57
CA THR A 234 -9.23 -23.53 -15.04
C THR A 234 -10.48 -23.06 -15.78
N ARG A 235 -11.07 -21.95 -15.32
CA ARG A 235 -12.29 -21.39 -15.91
C ARG A 235 -12.11 -20.94 -17.37
N TYR A 236 -10.94 -20.41 -17.71
CA TYR A 236 -10.62 -19.86 -19.03
C TYR A 236 -9.39 -20.58 -19.59
N PRO A 237 -9.35 -20.92 -20.89
CA PRO A 237 -8.16 -21.51 -21.47
C PRO A 237 -6.99 -20.54 -21.38
N ALA A 238 -5.77 -21.07 -21.37
CA ALA A 238 -4.56 -20.28 -21.47
C ALA A 238 -4.27 -19.96 -22.94
N ARG A 239 -3.74 -18.76 -23.17
CA ARG A 239 -3.15 -18.33 -24.44
C ARG A 239 -1.71 -17.94 -24.18
N LEU A 240 -0.80 -18.55 -24.92
CA LEU A 240 0.63 -18.28 -24.84
C LEU A 240 1.08 -17.62 -26.14
N GLU A 241 1.76 -16.50 -26.01
CA GLU A 241 2.30 -15.74 -27.14
C GLU A 241 3.80 -15.82 -27.10
N TYR A 242 4.37 -16.46 -28.11
CA TYR A 242 5.80 -16.67 -28.24
C TYR A 242 6.37 -15.57 -29.11
N SER A 243 7.50 -15.03 -28.71
CA SER A 243 8.23 -14.04 -29.50
C SER A 243 9.72 -14.07 -29.14
N MET A 244 10.52 -13.44 -30.00
CA MET A 244 11.96 -13.24 -29.77
C MET A 244 12.26 -11.74 -29.74
N ASP A 245 12.88 -11.27 -28.66
CA ASP A 245 13.54 -9.96 -28.61
C ASP A 245 15.06 -10.17 -28.60
N LYS A 246 15.67 -10.04 -29.79
CA LYS A 246 17.08 -10.32 -30.04
C LYS A 246 17.46 -11.76 -29.62
N ASP A 247 18.18 -11.90 -28.52
CA ASP A 247 18.64 -13.17 -27.96
C ASP A 247 17.78 -13.61 -26.75
N VAL A 248 16.66 -12.94 -26.48
CA VAL A 248 15.75 -13.26 -25.39
C VAL A 248 14.48 -13.86 -25.97
N MET A 249 14.19 -15.10 -25.59
CA MET A 249 12.87 -15.69 -25.81
C MET A 249 11.89 -15.09 -24.82
N VAL A 250 10.73 -14.68 -25.30
CA VAL A 250 9.64 -14.12 -24.49
C VAL A 250 8.38 -14.94 -24.73
N ILE A 251 7.77 -15.43 -23.65
CA ILE A 251 6.49 -16.14 -23.67
C ILE A 251 5.52 -15.36 -22.78
N VAL A 252 4.48 -14.78 -23.36
CA VAL A 252 3.43 -14.10 -22.60
C VAL A 252 2.28 -15.09 -22.39
N ALA A 253 2.02 -15.47 -21.14
CA ALA A 253 0.92 -16.35 -20.78
C ALA A 253 -0.23 -15.55 -20.17
N ARG A 254 -1.43 -15.70 -20.73
CA ARG A 254 -2.64 -14.99 -20.31
C ARG A 254 -3.88 -15.85 -20.43
N PHE A 255 -4.96 -15.49 -19.73
CA PHE A 255 -6.24 -16.18 -19.86
C PHE A 255 -7.02 -15.67 -21.08
N ASP A 256 -7.50 -16.57 -21.91
CA ASP A 256 -8.38 -16.23 -23.03
C ASP A 256 -9.81 -15.98 -22.53
N ILE A 257 -10.04 -14.74 -22.08
CA ILE A 257 -11.33 -14.29 -21.56
C ILE A 257 -12.19 -13.79 -22.72
N PRO A 258 -13.44 -14.27 -22.85
CA PRO A 258 -14.36 -13.77 -23.87
C PRO A 258 -14.59 -12.25 -23.76
N GLU A 259 -14.57 -11.53 -24.89
CA GLU A 259 -14.78 -10.08 -24.93
C GLU A 259 -16.15 -9.62 -24.40
N ARG A 260 -17.14 -10.51 -24.41
CA ARG A 260 -18.51 -10.24 -23.96
C ARG A 260 -18.90 -11.20 -22.84
N THR A 261 -18.75 -10.76 -21.60
CA THR A 261 -19.26 -11.47 -20.42
C THR A 261 -20.39 -10.67 -19.77
N SER A 262 -21.39 -11.37 -19.25
CA SER A 262 -22.50 -10.76 -18.48
C SER A 262 -22.08 -10.31 -17.07
N SER A 263 -20.89 -10.72 -16.62
CA SER A 263 -20.30 -10.36 -15.34
C SER A 263 -18.82 -10.05 -15.49
N VAL A 264 -18.29 -9.27 -14.55
CA VAL A 264 -16.85 -8.95 -14.50
C VAL A 264 -16.06 -10.27 -14.36
N PRO A 265 -15.14 -10.56 -15.30
CA PRO A 265 -14.32 -11.75 -15.21
C PRO A 265 -13.48 -11.74 -13.92
N HIS A 266 -13.41 -12.90 -13.27
CA HIS A 266 -12.58 -13.09 -12.08
C HIS A 266 -11.64 -14.27 -12.33
N ILE A 267 -10.35 -14.02 -12.09
CA ILE A 267 -9.28 -15.04 -12.12
C ILE A 267 -8.96 -15.35 -10.66
N SER A 268 -9.17 -16.60 -10.26
CA SER A 268 -8.81 -17.02 -8.91
C SER A 268 -7.30 -17.20 -8.79
N MET A 269 -6.78 -17.12 -7.55
CA MET A 269 -5.37 -17.43 -7.29
C MET A 269 -5.00 -18.85 -7.70
N GLY A 270 -5.94 -19.80 -7.56
CA GLY A 270 -5.77 -21.18 -8.02
C GLY A 270 -5.62 -21.26 -9.54
N ASP A 271 -6.49 -20.59 -10.30
CA ASP A 271 -6.37 -20.55 -11.77
C ASP A 271 -5.01 -19.96 -12.19
N PHE A 272 -4.59 -18.88 -11.53
CA PHE A 272 -3.31 -18.20 -11.81
C PHE A 272 -2.10 -19.12 -11.58
N ARG A 273 -2.12 -19.95 -10.53
CA ARG A 273 -1.07 -20.95 -10.27
C ARG A 273 -0.98 -22.00 -11.38
N GLU A 274 -2.11 -22.44 -11.93
CA GLU A 274 -2.15 -23.38 -13.07
C GLU A 274 -1.55 -22.74 -14.34
N LEU A 275 -1.86 -21.47 -14.61
CA LEU A 275 -1.25 -20.72 -15.71
C LEU A 275 0.27 -20.60 -15.54
N ALA A 276 0.73 -20.34 -14.31
CA ALA A 276 2.15 -20.27 -13.99
C ALA A 276 2.86 -21.62 -14.16
N ALA A 277 2.24 -22.72 -13.75
CA ALA A 277 2.79 -24.06 -13.94
C ALA A 277 2.95 -24.40 -15.43
N LEU A 278 1.94 -24.06 -16.26
CA LEU A 278 2.02 -24.20 -17.71
C LEU A 278 3.19 -23.40 -18.29
N LEU A 279 3.30 -22.11 -17.94
CA LEU A 279 4.39 -21.27 -18.43
C LEU A 279 5.78 -21.79 -18.01
N ALA A 280 5.92 -22.28 -16.77
CA ALA A 280 7.18 -22.82 -16.29
C ALA A 280 7.60 -24.07 -17.07
N GLY A 281 6.65 -24.96 -17.39
CA GLY A 281 6.90 -26.12 -18.26
C GLY A 281 7.35 -25.69 -19.65
N GLU A 282 6.63 -24.76 -20.27
CA GLU A 282 6.97 -24.24 -21.61
C GLU A 282 8.34 -23.57 -21.65
N LEU A 283 8.71 -22.80 -20.61
CA LEU A 283 10.05 -22.22 -20.50
C LEU A 283 11.12 -23.29 -20.36
N GLN A 284 10.84 -24.38 -19.64
CA GLN A 284 11.78 -25.49 -19.46
C GLN A 284 12.02 -26.25 -20.76
N ASP A 285 10.95 -26.58 -21.48
CA ASP A 285 11.00 -27.32 -22.74
C ASP A 285 11.70 -26.50 -23.84
N ASN A 286 11.43 -25.20 -23.91
CA ASN A 286 12.06 -24.33 -24.90
C ASN A 286 13.50 -23.91 -24.54
N TYR A 287 13.91 -24.00 -23.26
CA TYR A 287 15.30 -23.71 -22.87
C TYR A 287 16.24 -24.90 -23.10
N ASN A 288 15.76 -26.12 -22.85
CA ASN A 288 16.47 -27.37 -23.12
C ASN A 288 15.70 -28.22 -24.14
N PRO A 289 15.68 -27.84 -25.44
CA PRO A 289 15.04 -28.66 -26.44
C PRO A 289 15.77 -30.02 -26.52
N GLU A 290 15.06 -31.11 -26.23
CA GLU A 290 15.54 -32.48 -26.46
C GLU A 290 15.89 -32.73 -27.94
#